data_AF-A0A0R3WU44-F1
#
_entry.id   AF-A0A0R3WU44-F1
#
_cell.length_a   1.000
_cell.length_b   1.000
_cell.length_c   1.000
_cell.angle_alpha   90.00
_cell.angle_beta   90.00
_cell.angle_gamma   90.00
#
_symmetry.space_group_name_H-M   'P 1'
#
loop_
_entity.id
_entity.type
_entity.pdbx_description
1 polymer ?
#
loop_
_entity_poly.entity_id
_entity_poly.type
_entity_poly.pdbx_seq_one_letter_code
_entity_poly.pdbx_strand_id
1 'polypeptide(L)'
;LADMFTSHGLHSGRRRLGDPVKLHATVLNSRLRGQRQTSRLAAETGNLALTNRCPSETFSAMGVLVAFETYQLIENERFEEVQLCKMISDDAENGDGDGFYPCIAKLSLSTM
;
A
#
# COMPACT_ATOMS: atom_id res chain seq x y z
N LEU A 1 -8.64 10.96 -13.61
CA LEU A 1 -7.81 9.73 -13.71
C LEU A 1 -8.60 8.45 -13.47
N ALA A 2 -9.23 8.23 -12.31
CA ALA A 2 -9.97 6.99 -12.03
C ALA A 2 -11.09 6.68 -13.05
N ASP A 3 -11.87 7.70 -13.46
CA ASP A 3 -12.88 7.54 -14.52
C ASP A 3 -12.28 7.17 -15.87
N MET A 4 -11.16 7.78 -16.26
CA MET A 4 -10.45 7.45 -17.49
C MET A 4 -9.98 5.99 -17.48
N PHE A 5 -9.40 5.49 -16.37
CA PHE A 5 -9.02 4.08 -16.27
C PHE A 5 -10.25 3.16 -16.32
N THR A 6 -11.37 3.59 -15.71
CA THR A 6 -12.62 2.83 -15.72
C THR A 6 -13.23 2.75 -17.13
N SER A 7 -13.24 3.85 -17.89
CA SER A 7 -13.80 3.88 -19.25
C SER A 7 -12.99 3.04 -20.25
N HIS A 8 -11.71 2.82 -19.99
CA HIS A 8 -10.82 1.98 -20.80
C HIS A 8 -10.73 0.52 -20.28
N GLY A 9 -11.50 0.15 -19.24
CA GLY A 9 -11.48 -1.21 -18.69
C GLY A 9 -10.18 -1.57 -17.94
N LEU A 10 -9.40 -0.58 -17.51
CA LEU A 10 -8.10 -0.76 -16.84
C LEU A 10 -8.19 -0.79 -15.31
N HIS A 11 -9.40 -0.65 -14.75
CA HIS A 11 -9.63 -0.69 -13.31
C HIS A 11 -9.95 -2.13 -12.86
N SER A 12 -9.22 -2.65 -11.87
CA SER A 12 -9.34 -4.04 -11.39
C SER A 12 -10.56 -4.32 -10.49
N GLY A 13 -11.40 -3.31 -10.21
CA GLY A 13 -12.55 -3.42 -9.32
C GLY A 13 -13.89 -3.01 -9.96
N ARG A 14 -14.98 -3.26 -9.24
CA ARG A 14 -16.34 -2.83 -9.59
C ARG A 14 -16.54 -1.36 -9.24
N ARG A 15 -15.99 -0.47 -10.07
CA ARG A 15 -16.23 0.98 -9.99
C ARG A 15 -17.07 1.43 -11.18
N ARG A 16 -18.05 2.30 -10.94
CA ARG A 16 -18.81 3.00 -11.99
C ARG A 16 -18.21 4.38 -12.24
N LEU A 17 -18.42 4.90 -13.45
CA LEU A 17 -18.04 6.27 -13.78
C LEU A 17 -18.79 7.25 -12.87
N GLY A 18 -18.07 8.23 -12.33
CA GLY A 18 -18.62 9.20 -11.39
C GLY A 18 -18.65 8.74 -9.93
N ASP A 19 -18.30 7.48 -9.62
CA ASP A 19 -18.20 7.03 -8.23
C ASP A 19 -17.10 7.84 -7.50
N PRO A 20 -17.38 8.36 -6.29
CA PRO A 20 -16.41 9.15 -5.55
C PRO A 20 -15.18 8.32 -5.18
N VAL A 21 -14.00 8.95 -5.26
CA VAL A 21 -12.73 8.32 -4.89
C VAL A 21 -12.27 8.88 -3.55
N LYS A 22 -12.04 8.00 -2.57
CA LYS A 22 -11.45 8.37 -1.28
C LYS A 22 -9.92 8.28 -1.35
N LEU A 23 -9.28 9.42 -1.49
CA LEU A 23 -7.82 9.53 -1.38
C LEU A 23 -7.38 9.27 0.07
N HIS A 24 -6.33 8.48 0.25
CA HIS A 24 -5.74 8.19 1.56
C HIS A 24 -4.29 7.73 1.40
N ALA A 25 -3.47 8.01 2.41
CA ALA A 25 -2.14 7.42 2.56
C ALA A 25 -2.23 6.22 3.52
N THR A 26 -1.84 5.03 3.06
CA THR A 26 -1.82 3.85 3.92
C THR A 26 -0.55 3.85 4.77
N VAL A 27 -0.66 4.18 6.05
CA VAL A 27 0.46 4.12 7.02
C VAL A 27 0.67 2.69 7.53
N LEU A 28 -0.40 1.91 7.69
CA LEU A 28 -0.34 0.54 8.19
C LEU A 28 -1.37 -0.36 7.50
N ASN A 29 -0.94 -1.59 7.19
CA ASN A 29 -1.78 -2.62 6.59
C ASN A 29 -1.71 -3.90 7.45
N SER A 30 -2.81 -4.22 8.14
CA SER A 30 -2.89 -5.37 9.05
C SER A 30 -2.71 -6.71 8.33
N ARG A 31 -3.17 -6.81 7.07
CA ARG A 31 -2.98 -8.02 6.25
C ARG A 31 -1.50 -8.26 5.95
N LEU A 32 -0.78 -7.22 5.52
CA LEU A 32 0.66 -7.31 5.25
C LEU A 32 1.44 -7.61 6.54
N ARG A 33 1.04 -7.02 7.68
CA ARG A 33 1.61 -7.34 9.00
C ARG A 33 1.43 -8.83 9.31
N GLY A 34 0.21 -9.35 9.17
CA GLY A 34 -0.10 -10.75 9.41
C GLY A 34 0.74 -11.68 8.53
N GLN A 35 0.84 -11.40 7.23
CA GLN A 35 1.67 -12.17 6.30
C GLN A 35 3.14 -12.20 6.74
N ARG A 36 3.73 -11.06 7.11
CA ARG A 36 5.12 -11.01 7.59
C ARG A 36 5.32 -11.80 8.89
N GLN A 37 4.36 -11.76 9.81
CA GLN A 37 4.39 -12.56 11.04
C GLN A 37 4.34 -14.06 10.72
N THR A 38 3.45 -14.48 9.83
CA THR A 38 3.35 -15.90 9.40
C THR A 38 4.64 -16.36 8.71
N SER A 39 5.22 -15.54 7.84
CA SER A 39 6.50 -15.86 7.17
C SER A 39 7.67 -15.98 8.14
N ARG A 40 7.77 -15.09 9.15
CA ARG A 40 8.81 -15.20 10.20
C ARG A 40 8.66 -16.47 11.02
N LEU A 41 7.44 -16.78 11.46
CA LEU A 41 7.16 -18.01 12.21
C LEU A 41 7.49 -19.26 11.39
N ALA A 42 7.17 -19.27 10.10
CA ALA A 42 7.51 -20.38 9.21
C ALA A 42 9.04 -20.56 9.03
N ALA A 43 9.79 -19.45 8.97
CA ALA A 43 11.26 -19.46 8.90
C ALA A 43 11.91 -19.94 10.21
N GLU A 44 11.36 -19.55 11.37
CA GLU A 44 11.89 -19.93 12.69
C GLU A 44 11.56 -21.38 13.08
N THR A 45 10.46 -21.95 12.57
CA THR A 45 10.00 -23.31 12.90
C THR A 45 10.31 -24.36 11.82
N GLY A 46 11.05 -23.98 10.76
CA GLY A 46 11.48 -24.92 9.72
C GLY A 46 10.32 -25.63 9.02
N ASN A 47 9.23 -24.91 8.70
CA ASN A 47 8.01 -25.44 8.08
C ASN A 47 7.27 -26.55 8.86
N LEU A 48 7.65 -26.84 10.12
CA LEU A 48 6.81 -27.64 11.01
C LEU A 48 5.65 -26.76 11.47
N ALA A 49 4.56 -26.79 10.71
CA ALA A 49 3.32 -26.09 11.02
C ALA A 49 2.81 -26.55 12.39
N LEU A 50 3.21 -25.85 13.46
CA LEU A 50 2.58 -25.94 14.76
C LEU A 50 1.12 -25.51 14.57
N THR A 51 0.23 -26.48 14.61
CA THR A 51 -1.23 -26.35 14.55
C THR A 51 -1.83 -25.57 15.73
N ASN A 52 -1.01 -24.85 16.49
CA ASN A 52 -1.49 -23.88 17.46
C ASN A 52 -1.57 -22.52 16.79
N ARG A 53 -2.79 -22.20 16.38
CA ARG A 53 -3.27 -20.86 16.03
C ARG A 53 -2.53 -19.82 16.88
N CYS A 54 -1.52 -19.18 16.30
CA CYS A 54 -0.93 -17.98 16.87
C CYS A 54 -2.11 -17.00 17.04
N PRO A 55 -2.47 -16.60 18.27
CA PRO A 55 -3.55 -15.64 18.45
C PRO A 55 -3.12 -14.40 17.67
N SER A 56 -3.96 -13.96 16.73
CA SER A 56 -3.69 -12.72 16.01
C SER A 56 -3.53 -11.64 17.06
N GLU A 57 -2.30 -11.19 17.31
CA GLU A 57 -2.07 -10.11 18.27
C GLU A 57 -2.94 -8.93 17.81
N THR A 58 -3.88 -8.55 18.67
CA THR A 58 -4.77 -7.43 18.42
C THR A 58 -3.91 -6.19 18.30
N PHE A 59 -3.74 -5.70 17.07
CA PHE A 59 -3.06 -4.45 16.81
C PHE A 59 -3.99 -3.30 17.19
N SER A 60 -3.59 -2.49 18.16
CA SER A 60 -4.29 -1.25 18.49
C SER A 60 -3.67 -0.10 17.70
N ALA A 61 -4.44 0.47 16.77
CA ALA A 61 -4.03 1.68 16.04
C ALA A 61 -4.08 2.95 16.92
N MET A 62 -4.63 2.86 18.14
CA MET A 62 -4.81 4.01 19.03
C MET A 62 -3.50 4.73 19.34
N GLY A 63 -2.40 4.01 19.53
CA GLY A 63 -1.09 4.63 19.78
C GLY A 63 -0.60 5.48 18.61
N VAL A 64 -0.88 5.05 17.38
CA VAL A 64 -0.56 5.83 16.17
C VAL A 64 -1.49 7.02 16.05
N LEU A 65 -2.80 6.83 16.25
CA LEU A 65 -3.78 7.91 16.14
C LEU A 65 -3.51 9.03 17.15
N VAL A 66 -3.15 8.70 18.40
CA VAL A 66 -2.80 9.67 19.43
C VAL A 66 -1.50 10.43 19.11
N ALA A 67 -0.50 9.75 18.55
CA ALA A 67 0.78 10.37 18.22
C ALA A 67 0.71 11.35 17.02
N PHE A 68 -0.27 11.16 16.13
CA PHE A 68 -0.39 11.93 14.88
C PHE A 68 -1.67 12.77 14.80
N GLU A 69 -2.44 12.90 15.89
CA GLU A 69 -3.71 13.63 15.93
C GLU A 69 -3.57 15.08 15.45
N THR A 70 -2.45 15.73 15.79
CA THR A 70 -2.15 17.13 15.43
C THR A 70 -1.06 17.26 14.37
N TYR A 71 -0.57 16.14 13.83
CA TYR A 71 0.56 16.15 12.93
C TYR A 71 0.14 16.46 11.49
N GLN A 72 0.66 17.55 10.93
CA GLN A 72 0.43 17.92 9.55
C GLN A 72 1.57 17.38 8.68
N LEU A 73 1.30 16.30 7.94
CA LEU A 73 2.30 15.64 7.08
C LEU A 73 2.55 16.40 5.77
N ILE A 74 1.55 17.11 5.26
CA ILE A 74 1.63 17.81 3.97
C ILE A 74 1.77 19.30 4.24
N GLU A 75 2.98 19.82 4.06
CA GLU A 75 3.31 21.23 4.35
C GLU A 75 3.02 22.16 3.15
N ASN A 76 2.95 21.62 1.92
CA ASN A 76 2.91 22.43 0.68
C ASN A 76 1.72 22.15 -0.25
N GLU A 77 0.80 21.27 0.14
CA GLU A 77 -0.47 20.89 -0.55
C GLU A 77 -0.40 20.65 -2.08
N ARG A 78 0.80 20.44 -2.65
CA ARG A 78 1.00 20.31 -4.08
C ARG A 78 1.46 18.91 -4.45
N PHE A 79 0.75 18.33 -5.41
CA PHE A 79 1.18 17.11 -6.08
C PHE A 79 1.89 17.49 -7.36
N GLU A 80 3.18 17.16 -7.44
CA GLU A 80 4.01 17.45 -8.63
C GLU A 80 3.92 16.35 -9.69
N GLU A 81 3.58 15.13 -9.28
CA GLU A 81 3.61 13.97 -10.16
C GLU A 81 2.57 12.92 -9.79
N VAL A 82 2.18 12.16 -10.81
CA VAL A 82 1.41 10.92 -10.70
C VAL A 82 2.20 9.82 -11.36
N GLN A 83 2.43 8.72 -10.66
CA GLN A 83 3.16 7.57 -11.17
C GLN A 83 2.23 6.35 -11.29
N LEU A 84 2.44 5.53 -12.33
CA LEU A 84 1.79 4.24 -12.50
C LEU A 84 2.79 3.15 -12.09
N CYS A 85 2.49 2.44 -11.00
CA CYS A 85 3.43 1.48 -10.41
C CYS A 85 2.84 0.08 -10.28
N LYS A 86 3.70 -0.93 -10.36
CA LYS A 86 3.31 -2.34 -10.22
C LYS A 86 3.22 -2.69 -8.74
N MET A 87 2.09 -3.25 -8.31
CA MET A 87 1.91 -3.76 -6.94
C MET A 87 2.56 -5.14 -6.74
N ILE A 88 2.62 -5.95 -7.79
CA ILE A 88 3.22 -7.28 -7.77
C ILE A 88 4.64 -7.11 -8.30
N SER A 89 5.63 -7.26 -7.43
CA SER A 89 6.96 -7.63 -7.88
C SER A 89 6.83 -9.07 -8.36
N ASP A 90 6.66 -9.28 -9.67
CA ASP A 90 6.96 -10.58 -10.24
C ASP A 90 8.42 -10.85 -9.83
N ASP A 91 8.63 -11.99 -9.17
CA ASP A 91 9.81 -12.29 -8.39
C ASP A 91 11.13 -11.91 -9.07
N ALA A 92 12.05 -11.36 -8.28
CA ALA A 92 13.51 -11.45 -8.48
C ALA A 92 14.19 -10.57 -9.54
N GLU A 93 13.80 -9.31 -9.72
CA GLU A 93 14.73 -8.31 -10.29
C GLU A 93 15.04 -7.20 -9.28
N ASN A 94 16.12 -7.46 -8.53
CA ASN A 94 17.07 -6.52 -7.94
C ASN A 94 16.73 -5.03 -8.16
N GLY A 95 15.84 -4.49 -7.33
CA GLY A 95 15.67 -3.04 -7.21
C GLY A 95 16.70 -2.54 -6.22
N ASP A 96 17.50 -1.56 -6.65
CA ASP A 96 18.42 -0.78 -5.81
C ASP A 96 17.74 -0.21 -4.56
N GLY A 97 17.66 -0.99 -3.47
CA GLY A 97 17.71 -0.58 -2.05
C GLY A 97 16.77 0.51 -1.51
N ASP A 98 15.88 1.11 -2.29
CA ASP A 98 15.19 2.37 -1.95
C ASP A 98 13.76 2.18 -1.42
N GLY A 99 13.18 0.99 -1.57
CA GLY A 99 11.93 0.59 -0.91
C GLY A 99 10.65 1.12 -1.57
N PHE A 100 10.74 1.64 -2.80
CA PHE A 100 9.59 2.12 -3.58
C PHE A 100 9.02 1.02 -4.50
N TYR A 101 7.75 1.16 -4.87
CA TYR A 101 7.15 0.29 -5.90
C TYR A 101 7.78 0.57 -7.27
N PRO A 102 8.06 -0.45 -8.09
CA PRO A 102 8.58 -0.22 -9.44
C PRO A 102 7.52 0.44 -10.32
N CYS A 103 7.86 1.58 -10.93
CA CYS A 103 6.95 2.39 -11.74
C CYS A 103 7.22 2.25 -13.24
N ILE A 104 6.15 2.18 -14.03
CA ILE A 104 6.19 1.98 -15.49
C ILE A 104 5.85 3.24 -16.29
N ALA A 105 5.25 4.24 -15.66
CA ALA A 105 4.96 5.51 -16.29
C ALA A 105 4.91 6.63 -15.24
N LYS A 106 5.22 7.85 -15.67
CA LYS A 106 5.18 9.07 -14.87
C LYS A 106 4.46 10.17 -15.64
N LEU A 107 3.59 10.88 -14.95
CA LEU A 107 2.90 12.07 -15.44
C LEU A 107 3.28 13.24 -14.52
N SER A 108 3.99 14.22 -15.05
CA SER A 108 4.29 15.46 -14.32
C SER A 108 3.09 16.40 -14.36
N LEU A 109 2.66 16.87 -13.19
CA LEU A 109 1.60 17.86 -13.02
C LEU A 109 2.25 19.26 -12.97
N SER A 110 2.74 19.74 -14.10
CA SER A 110 3.22 21.12 -14.21
C SER A 110 2.02 22.08 -14.18
N THR A 111 2.05 23.06 -13.27
CA THR A 111 1.18 24.24 -13.36
C THR A 111 1.59 25.05 -14.59
N MET A 112 0.69 25.19 -15.56
CA MET A 112 0.79 26.27 -16.55
C MET A 112 0.59 27.62 -15.87
#